data_AF-A0A7W1K9Y3-F1
#
_entry.id   AF-A0A7W1K9Y3-F1
#
_cell.length_a   1.000
_cell.length_b   1.000
_cell.length_c   1.000
_cell.angle_alpha   90.00
_cell.angle_beta   90.00
_cell.angle_gamma   90.00
#
_symmetry.space_group_name_H-M   'P 1'
#
loop_
_entity.id
_entity.type
_entity.pdbx_description
1 polymer ?
#
loop_
_entity_poly.entity_id
_entity_poly.type
_entity_poly.pdbx_seq_one_letter_code
_entity_poly.pdbx_strand_id
1 'polypeptide(L)'
;MRADCGGLVNMLAVGDIPFVFADRLTGLRILQVAGVNEANAWTTATPPAGTAAASVSIEAVFDGWGYVRLFGTSFSGTPGTPGSIKQIDTFAIPESQDERYAEGFGDLSVHEVALDPKARTRLAYISYYSGGFRVLKYGSDGIRQVGAFIDEGANNLWGVEVHQIRGKQYVLASDRDYGLYIFDPRR
;
A
#
# COMPACT_ATOMS: atom_id res chain seq x y z
N MET A 1 -11.02 5.26 24.17
CA MET A 1 -11.11 4.16 23.18
C MET A 1 -9.69 3.67 22.94
N ARG A 2 -9.36 2.39 23.20
CA ARG A 2 -8.02 1.89 22.84
C ARG A 2 -7.99 1.61 21.33
N ALA A 3 -6.93 2.04 20.66
CA ALA A 3 -6.77 1.94 19.21
C ALA A 3 -6.53 0.51 18.70
N ASP A 4 -6.37 -0.47 19.59
CA ASP A 4 -6.02 -1.86 19.29
C ASP A 4 -7.23 -2.76 18.97
N CYS A 5 -8.43 -2.44 19.44
CA CYS A 5 -9.61 -3.30 19.30
C CYS A 5 -10.25 -3.31 17.89
N GLY A 6 -10.03 -2.25 17.11
CA GLY A 6 -10.45 -2.15 15.71
C GLY A 6 -9.30 -2.42 14.72
N GLY A 7 -8.13 -2.82 15.23
CA GLY A 7 -6.98 -3.10 14.39
C GLY A 7 -7.21 -4.37 13.58
N LEU A 8 -7.44 -4.22 12.28
CA LEU A 8 -7.40 -5.34 11.35
C LEU A 8 -5.94 -5.56 10.93
N VAL A 9 -5.40 -6.73 11.24
CA VAL A 9 -4.13 -7.18 10.64
C VAL A 9 -4.51 -8.15 9.54
N ASN A 10 -4.38 -7.71 8.30
CA ASN A 10 -4.52 -8.53 7.11
C ASN A 10 -3.12 -8.98 6.65
N MET A 11 -2.98 -10.27 6.33
CA MET A 11 -1.88 -10.73 5.50
C MET A 11 -2.37 -10.85 4.07
N LEU A 12 -1.49 -10.66 3.09
CA LEU A 12 -1.77 -11.11 1.73
C LEU A 12 -1.81 -12.64 1.76
N ALA A 13 -3.01 -13.21 1.71
CA ALA A 13 -3.23 -14.63 1.54
C ALA A 13 -3.71 -14.88 0.10
N VAL A 14 -3.31 -16.01 -0.48
CA VAL A 14 -3.79 -16.48 -1.79
C VAL A 14 -4.11 -17.96 -1.61
N GLY A 15 -5.30 -18.38 -2.04
CA GLY A 15 -5.72 -19.76 -1.95
C GLY A 15 -7.12 -19.96 -2.52
N ASP A 16 -7.47 -21.23 -2.73
CA ASP A 16 -8.73 -21.62 -3.38
C ASP A 16 -9.94 -21.59 -2.45
N ILE A 17 -9.72 -21.29 -1.16
CA ILE A 17 -10.76 -21.14 -0.16
C ILE A 17 -10.96 -19.65 0.10
N PRO A 18 -12.17 -19.09 -0.14
CA PRO A 18 -12.47 -17.71 0.22
C PRO A 18 -12.19 -17.48 1.70
N PHE A 19 -11.37 -16.49 2.01
CA PHE A 19 -11.07 -16.06 3.37
C PHE A 19 -11.43 -14.59 3.53
N VAL A 20 -11.85 -14.22 4.75
CA VAL A 20 -12.09 -12.84 5.14
C VAL A 20 -11.38 -12.59 6.45
N PHE A 21 -10.62 -11.51 6.52
CA PHE A 21 -10.12 -10.99 7.78
C PHE A 21 -11.15 -9.99 8.31
N ALA A 22 -11.67 -10.24 9.50
CA ALA A 22 -12.58 -9.34 10.19
C ALA A 22 -12.01 -8.96 11.55
N ASP A 23 -12.23 -7.72 11.98
CA ASP A 23 -11.93 -7.32 13.34
C ASP A 23 -12.79 -8.10 14.36
N ARG A 24 -12.45 -7.98 15.65
CA ARG A 24 -13.13 -8.70 16.74
C ARG A 24 -14.63 -8.43 16.78
N LEU A 25 -15.05 -7.17 16.62
CA LEU A 25 -16.45 -6.78 16.68
C LEU A 25 -17.21 -7.33 15.47
N THR A 26 -16.67 -7.17 14.28
CA THR A 26 -17.23 -7.69 13.02
C THR A 26 -17.35 -9.22 13.08
N GLY A 27 -16.31 -9.92 13.54
CA GLY A 27 -16.33 -11.37 13.74
C GLY A 27 -17.43 -11.83 14.71
N LEU A 28 -17.59 -11.17 15.86
CA LEU A 28 -18.66 -11.49 16.82
C LEU A 28 -20.07 -11.19 16.27
N ARG A 29 -20.21 -10.16 15.43
CA ARG A 29 -21.47 -9.87 14.72
C ARG A 29 -21.80 -10.93 13.67
N ILE A 30 -20.81 -11.39 12.90
CA ILE A 30 -20.96 -12.52 11.97
C ILE A 30 -21.40 -13.77 12.74
N LEU A 31 -20.85 -14.00 13.94
CA LEU A 31 -21.26 -15.08 14.85
C LEU A 31 -22.57 -14.81 15.62
N GLN A 32 -23.31 -13.75 15.27
CA GLN A 32 -24.60 -13.38 15.85
C GLN A 32 -24.60 -13.19 17.38
N VAL A 33 -23.49 -12.73 17.97
CA VAL A 33 -23.42 -12.49 19.41
C VAL A 33 -24.24 -11.25 19.79
N ALA A 34 -25.31 -11.47 20.54
CA ALA A 34 -26.24 -10.41 20.93
C ALA A 34 -25.59 -9.35 21.84
N GLY A 35 -25.93 -8.08 21.61
CA GLY A 35 -25.51 -6.97 22.46
C GLY A 35 -24.02 -6.57 22.32
N VAL A 36 -23.29 -7.14 21.37
CA VAL A 36 -21.89 -6.78 21.12
C VAL A 36 -21.77 -5.39 20.47
N ASN A 37 -20.87 -4.58 21.00
CA ASN A 37 -20.54 -3.24 20.55
C ASN A 37 -19.05 -2.94 20.79
N GLU A 38 -18.58 -1.79 20.33
CA GLU A 38 -17.16 -1.38 20.45
C GLU A 38 -16.64 -1.38 21.89
N ALA A 39 -17.52 -1.13 22.87
CA ALA A 39 -17.13 -1.05 24.28
C ALA A 39 -16.97 -2.41 24.96
N ASN A 40 -17.55 -3.49 24.42
CA ASN A 40 -17.56 -4.81 25.05
C ASN A 40 -17.01 -5.96 24.18
N ALA A 41 -16.70 -5.74 22.90
CA ALA A 41 -16.25 -6.80 21.99
C ALA A 41 -14.97 -7.53 22.47
N TRP A 42 -14.10 -6.86 23.22
CA TRP A 42 -12.83 -7.40 23.72
C TRP A 42 -13.00 -8.38 24.90
N THR A 43 -14.03 -8.23 25.74
CA THR A 43 -14.35 -9.18 26.83
C THR A 43 -15.40 -10.20 26.44
N THR A 44 -16.16 -9.93 25.39
CA THR A 44 -17.22 -10.82 24.95
C THR A 44 -16.61 -12.15 24.50
N ALA A 45 -17.05 -13.25 25.11
CA ALA A 45 -16.55 -14.57 24.79
C ALA A 45 -16.91 -14.96 23.34
N THR A 46 -16.00 -15.67 22.67
CA THR A 46 -16.32 -16.30 21.39
C THR A 46 -17.31 -17.45 21.64
N PRO A 47 -18.39 -17.58 20.84
CA PRO A 47 -19.29 -18.72 20.92
C PRO A 47 -18.57 -20.06 20.74
N PRO A 48 -19.11 -21.16 21.30
CA PRO A 48 -18.58 -22.50 21.07
C PRO A 48 -18.51 -22.84 19.58
N ALA A 49 -17.55 -23.68 19.19
CA ALA A 49 -17.47 -24.21 17.84
C ALA A 49 -18.79 -24.93 17.46
N GLY A 50 -19.28 -24.68 16.25
CA GLY A 50 -20.56 -25.22 15.76
C GLY A 50 -21.79 -24.36 16.08
N THR A 51 -21.66 -23.24 16.81
CA THR A 51 -22.73 -22.24 16.90
C THR A 51 -23.07 -21.69 15.52
N ALA A 52 -24.37 -21.59 15.21
CA ALA A 52 -24.84 -21.03 13.95
C ALA A 52 -24.39 -19.57 13.81
N ALA A 53 -23.85 -19.23 12.64
CA ALA A 53 -23.45 -17.88 12.27
C ALA A 53 -24.49 -17.24 11.33
N ALA A 54 -24.37 -15.93 11.12
CA ALA A 54 -25.11 -15.23 10.10
C ALA A 54 -24.75 -15.76 8.71
N SER A 55 -25.74 -15.76 7.81
CA SER A 55 -25.47 -15.88 6.39
C SER A 55 -24.78 -14.59 5.93
N VAL A 56 -23.59 -14.72 5.34
CA VAL A 56 -22.81 -13.61 4.80
C VAL A 56 -22.61 -13.78 3.29
N SER A 57 -22.73 -12.70 2.52
CA SER A 57 -22.24 -12.64 1.14
C SER A 57 -20.89 -11.94 1.15
N ILE A 58 -19.92 -12.51 0.44
CA ILE A 58 -18.58 -11.94 0.31
C ILE A 58 -18.31 -11.85 -1.19
N GLU A 59 -18.05 -10.65 -1.65
CA GLU A 59 -17.78 -10.34 -3.05
C GLU A 59 -16.51 -9.49 -3.12
N ALA A 60 -15.64 -9.81 -4.08
CA ALA A 60 -14.56 -8.91 -4.47
C ALA A 60 -15.15 -7.88 -5.43
N VAL A 61 -15.14 -6.61 -5.03
CA VAL A 61 -15.60 -5.50 -5.86
C VAL A 61 -14.38 -4.66 -6.20
N PHE A 62 -14.21 -4.36 -7.48
CA PHE A 62 -13.20 -3.41 -7.92
C PHE A 62 -13.50 -2.04 -7.31
N ASP A 63 -12.63 -1.57 -6.41
CA ASP A 63 -12.82 -0.31 -5.66
C ASP A 63 -11.82 0.78 -6.05
N GLY A 64 -10.90 0.48 -6.96
CA GLY A 64 -10.06 1.46 -7.59
C GLY A 64 -8.69 0.93 -7.98
N TRP A 65 -7.90 1.87 -8.47
CA TRP A 65 -6.59 1.62 -9.02
C TRP A 65 -5.51 2.25 -8.15
N GLY A 66 -4.34 1.62 -8.05
CA GLY A 66 -3.21 2.21 -7.35
C GLY A 66 -2.64 3.43 -8.08
N TYR A 67 -2.28 4.47 -7.31
CA TYR A 67 -1.64 5.68 -7.83
C TYR A 67 -0.79 6.38 -6.74
N VAL A 68 0.13 7.25 -7.18
CA VAL A 68 0.88 8.15 -6.31
C VAL A 68 0.30 9.55 -6.43
N ARG A 69 0.12 10.27 -5.31
CA ARG A 69 -0.29 11.68 -5.32
C ARG A 69 0.84 12.57 -4.83
N LEU A 70 1.07 13.68 -5.52
CA LEU A 70 1.98 14.74 -5.08
C LEU A 70 1.19 15.88 -4.48
N PHE A 71 1.55 16.24 -3.25
CA PHE A 71 1.00 17.39 -2.56
C PHE A 71 2.08 18.45 -2.32
N GLY A 72 1.73 19.70 -2.56
CA GLY A 72 2.45 20.85 -2.05
C GLY A 72 1.93 21.19 -0.66
N THR A 73 2.85 21.44 0.28
CA THR A 73 2.52 21.76 1.67
C THR A 73 3.14 23.10 2.07
N SER A 74 2.38 23.94 2.75
CA SER A 74 2.88 25.14 3.44
C SER A 74 2.68 24.98 4.93
N PHE A 75 3.74 25.22 5.71
CA PHE A 75 3.68 25.18 7.16
C PHE A 75 3.70 26.60 7.71
N SER A 76 2.86 26.88 8.72
CA SER A 76 2.75 28.20 9.34
C SER A 76 3.95 28.58 10.22
N GLY A 77 4.75 27.59 10.65
CA GLY A 77 5.85 27.79 11.60
C GLY A 77 5.42 28.13 13.02
N THR A 78 4.12 28.33 13.27
CA THR A 78 3.55 28.67 14.58
C THR A 78 2.70 27.51 15.09
N PRO A 79 3.02 26.93 16.27
CA PRO A 79 2.19 25.89 16.88
C PRO A 79 0.74 26.34 17.03
N GLY A 80 -0.21 25.51 16.59
CA GLY A 80 -1.64 25.82 16.65
C GLY A 80 -2.18 26.64 15.47
N THR A 81 -1.33 27.09 14.54
CA THR A 81 -1.78 27.75 13.30
C THR A 81 -1.80 26.75 12.14
N PRO A 82 -2.95 26.54 11.47
CA PRO A 82 -3.04 25.61 10.35
C PRO A 82 -2.09 25.97 9.20
N GLY A 83 -1.46 24.94 8.62
CA GLY A 83 -0.79 25.05 7.33
C GLY A 83 -1.78 24.92 6.16
N SER A 84 -1.26 24.74 4.95
CA SER A 84 -2.06 24.38 3.79
C SER A 84 -1.48 23.17 3.07
N ILE A 85 -2.36 22.38 2.46
CA ILE A 85 -2.01 21.27 1.58
C ILE A 85 -2.80 21.45 0.28
N LYS A 86 -2.13 21.28 -0.86
CA LYS A 86 -2.75 21.34 -2.18
C LYS A 86 -2.21 20.19 -3.01
N GLN A 87 -3.11 19.42 -3.62
CA GLN A 87 -2.71 18.41 -4.60
C GLN A 87 -2.13 19.12 -5.83
N ILE A 88 -0.93 18.72 -6.23
CA ILE A 88 -0.25 19.22 -7.44
C ILE A 88 -0.58 18.29 -8.60
N ASP A 89 -0.42 16.97 -8.40
CA ASP A 89 -0.52 16.00 -9.48
C ASP A 89 -0.76 14.56 -8.97
N THR A 90 -1.03 13.64 -9.89
CA THR A 90 -1.19 12.20 -9.64
C THR A 90 -0.48 11.40 -10.73
N PHE A 91 0.23 10.35 -10.34
CA PHE A 91 0.88 9.41 -11.24
C PHE A 91 0.30 8.01 -11.10
N ALA A 92 -0.06 7.40 -12.23
CA ALA A 92 -0.42 6.01 -12.35
C ALA A 92 0.27 5.44 -13.59
N ILE A 93 0.56 4.14 -13.59
CA ILE A 93 0.98 3.44 -14.82
C ILE A 93 -0.26 3.20 -15.68
N PRO A 94 -0.17 3.21 -17.03
CA PRO A 94 -1.33 3.01 -17.89
C PRO A 94 -2.08 1.71 -17.63
N GLU A 95 -1.34 0.64 -17.33
CA GLU A 95 -1.89 -0.70 -17.04
C GLU A 95 -2.75 -0.68 -15.78
N SER A 96 -2.40 0.15 -14.79
CA SER A 96 -3.21 0.28 -13.59
C SER A 96 -4.47 1.09 -13.82
N GLN A 97 -4.78 1.60 -15.01
CA GLN A 97 -6.02 2.35 -15.27
C GLN A 97 -6.90 1.65 -16.30
N ASP A 98 -6.66 0.37 -16.55
CA ASP A 98 -7.32 -0.40 -17.59
C ASP A 98 -7.89 -1.70 -17.02
N GLU A 99 -9.23 -1.81 -17.08
CA GLU A 99 -10.00 -2.95 -16.53
C GLU A 99 -9.56 -4.30 -17.09
N ARG A 100 -8.92 -4.33 -18.27
CA ARG A 100 -8.37 -5.57 -18.83
C ARG A 100 -7.23 -6.16 -17.99
N TYR A 101 -6.61 -5.34 -17.14
CA TYR A 101 -5.56 -5.74 -16.21
C TYR A 101 -6.05 -5.86 -14.75
N ALA A 102 -7.37 -5.80 -14.52
CA ALA A 102 -7.94 -5.87 -13.17
C ALA A 102 -7.67 -7.22 -12.47
N GLU A 103 -7.56 -8.30 -13.23
CA GLU A 103 -7.36 -9.65 -12.71
C GLU A 103 -6.28 -10.40 -13.49
N GLY A 104 -5.47 -11.22 -12.80
CA GLY A 104 -4.50 -12.11 -13.44
C GLY A 104 -3.15 -11.46 -13.84
N PHE A 105 -2.96 -10.16 -13.58
CA PHE A 105 -1.72 -9.42 -13.90
C PHE A 105 -0.91 -9.01 -12.65
N GLY A 106 -1.27 -9.56 -11.49
CA GLY A 106 -0.71 -9.18 -10.19
C GLY A 106 -1.23 -7.85 -9.67
N ASP A 107 -0.67 -7.37 -8.55
CA ASP A 107 -1.10 -6.13 -7.93
C ASP A 107 -0.52 -4.92 -8.69
N LEU A 108 -1.36 -4.13 -9.33
CA LEU A 108 -0.97 -2.88 -10.00
C LEU A 108 -1.16 -1.68 -9.06
N SER A 109 -0.51 -1.74 -7.90
CA SER A 109 -0.55 -0.70 -6.87
C SER A 109 0.84 -0.37 -6.33
N VAL A 110 0.91 0.64 -5.46
CA VAL A 110 2.16 1.12 -4.88
C VAL A 110 2.27 0.62 -3.45
N HIS A 111 3.35 -0.09 -3.14
CA HIS A 111 3.64 -0.49 -1.78
C HIS A 111 4.43 0.59 -1.02
N GLU A 112 5.48 1.13 -1.63
CA GLU A 112 6.38 2.07 -0.97
C GLU A 112 6.92 3.14 -1.92
N VAL A 113 7.25 4.30 -1.33
CA VAL A 113 7.89 5.44 -1.98
C VAL A 113 9.11 5.85 -1.15
N ALA A 114 10.31 5.76 -1.74
CA ALA A 114 11.54 6.27 -1.15
C ALA A 114 12.03 7.51 -1.88
N LEU A 115 12.27 8.60 -1.15
CA LEU A 115 12.80 9.84 -1.74
C LEU A 115 14.32 9.79 -1.83
N ASP A 116 14.85 10.34 -2.93
CA ASP A 116 16.29 10.52 -3.05
C ASP A 116 16.79 11.53 -2.00
N PRO A 117 17.80 11.17 -1.18
CA PRO A 117 18.27 12.03 -0.10
C PRO A 117 18.91 13.33 -0.60
N LYS A 118 19.32 13.39 -1.87
CA LYS A 118 19.82 14.62 -2.50
C LYS A 118 18.63 15.40 -3.02
N ALA A 119 17.97 16.18 -2.17
CA ALA A 119 16.74 16.95 -2.49
C ALA A 119 16.75 17.72 -3.83
N ARG A 120 17.92 18.14 -4.33
CA ARG A 120 18.08 18.78 -5.65
C ARG A 120 17.74 17.89 -6.84
N THR A 121 17.83 16.56 -6.71
CA THR A 121 17.53 15.59 -7.77
C THR A 121 16.02 15.51 -8.00
N ARG A 122 15.25 15.70 -6.92
CA ARG A 122 13.78 15.58 -6.91
C ARG A 122 13.32 14.23 -7.47
N LEU A 123 14.02 13.16 -7.09
CA LEU A 123 13.68 11.81 -7.49
C LEU A 123 12.96 11.07 -6.36
N ALA A 124 11.98 10.27 -6.74
CA ALA A 124 11.32 9.29 -5.91
C ALA A 124 11.44 7.91 -6.57
N TYR A 125 11.72 6.90 -5.77
CA TYR A 125 11.84 5.51 -6.18
C TYR A 125 10.63 4.77 -5.63
N ILE A 126 9.97 3.97 -6.47
CA ILE A 126 8.66 3.40 -6.17
C ILE A 126 8.72 1.88 -6.34
N SER A 127 8.27 1.15 -5.32
CA SER A 127 7.92 -0.27 -5.46
C SER A 127 6.46 -0.37 -5.89
N TYR A 128 6.25 -0.64 -7.18
CA TYR A 128 4.92 -0.69 -7.78
C TYR A 128 4.44 -2.15 -7.94
N TYR A 129 4.71 -3.03 -6.96
CA TYR A 129 4.37 -4.46 -7.04
C TYR A 129 4.67 -5.08 -8.42
N SER A 130 3.64 -5.53 -9.16
CA SER A 130 3.75 -6.11 -10.49
C SER A 130 3.93 -5.09 -11.61
N GLY A 131 3.65 -3.83 -11.33
CA GLY A 131 4.14 -2.69 -12.09
C GLY A 131 5.67 -2.49 -11.95
N GLY A 132 6.38 -3.23 -11.10
CA GLY A 132 7.84 -3.21 -11.01
C GLY A 132 8.41 -1.92 -10.42
N PHE A 133 9.70 -1.67 -10.67
CA PHE A 133 10.41 -0.53 -10.12
C PHE A 133 10.16 0.70 -10.98
N ARG A 134 9.77 1.83 -10.36
CA ARG A 134 9.60 3.12 -11.05
C ARG A 134 10.47 4.19 -10.43
N VAL A 135 11.00 5.08 -11.29
CA VAL A 135 11.69 6.29 -10.87
C VAL A 135 10.86 7.48 -11.34
N LEU A 136 10.42 8.31 -10.40
CA LEU A 136 9.63 9.50 -10.68
C LEU A 136 10.46 10.74 -10.37
N LYS A 137 10.38 11.75 -11.24
CA LYS A 137 10.82 13.11 -10.95
C LYS A 137 9.62 13.96 -10.57
N TYR A 138 9.73 14.74 -9.50
CA TYR A 138 8.63 15.55 -8.97
C TYR A 138 9.00 17.03 -8.82
N GLY A 139 8.01 17.92 -8.80
CA GLY A 139 8.22 19.35 -8.62
C GLY A 139 6.92 20.15 -8.56
N SER A 140 7.02 21.48 -8.63
CA SER A 140 5.86 22.36 -8.76
C SER A 140 5.03 22.08 -10.01
N ASP A 141 5.67 21.52 -11.03
CA ASP A 141 5.10 21.30 -12.36
C ASP A 141 4.52 19.89 -12.52
N GLY A 142 4.48 19.10 -11.44
CA GLY A 142 3.88 17.77 -11.41
C GLY A 142 4.86 16.63 -11.15
N ILE A 143 4.43 15.42 -11.48
CA ILE A 143 5.18 14.17 -11.37
C ILE A 143 5.35 13.55 -12.75
N ARG A 144 6.55 13.06 -13.08
CA ARG A 144 6.78 12.31 -14.31
C ARG A 144 7.66 11.10 -14.08
N GLN A 145 7.38 9.99 -14.75
CA GLN A 145 8.29 8.86 -14.79
C GLN A 145 9.56 9.22 -15.58
N VAL A 146 10.71 8.83 -15.05
CA VAL A 146 12.04 9.06 -15.65
C VAL A 146 12.88 7.80 -15.77
N GLY A 147 12.40 6.69 -15.21
CA GLY A 147 13.03 5.39 -15.28
C GLY A 147 12.07 4.31 -14.84
N ALA A 148 12.31 3.09 -15.30
CA ALA A 148 11.55 1.91 -14.94
C ALA A 148 12.41 0.66 -15.10
N PHE A 149 12.12 -0.35 -14.29
CA PHE A 149 12.64 -1.70 -14.47
C PHE A 149 11.52 -2.70 -14.16
N ILE A 150 11.37 -3.69 -15.04
CA ILE A 150 10.55 -4.88 -14.84
C ILE A 150 11.39 -6.05 -15.31
N ASP A 151 11.55 -7.09 -14.50
CA ASP A 151 12.33 -8.27 -14.88
C ASP A 151 11.59 -9.17 -15.89
N GLU A 152 12.32 -10.03 -16.59
CA GLU A 152 11.79 -10.93 -17.64
C GLU A 152 10.71 -11.89 -17.09
N GLY A 153 10.76 -12.20 -15.80
CA GLY A 153 9.78 -13.01 -15.08
C GLY A 153 8.69 -12.22 -14.34
N ALA A 154 8.50 -10.94 -14.69
CA ALA A 154 7.73 -9.95 -13.94
C ALA A 154 8.32 -9.67 -12.54
N ASN A 155 7.62 -8.86 -11.75
CA ASN A 155 8.03 -8.51 -10.39
C ASN A 155 6.88 -8.60 -9.39
N ASN A 156 7.24 -8.63 -8.12
CA ASN A 156 6.36 -8.46 -6.98
C ASN A 156 7.09 -7.61 -5.93
N LEU A 157 7.43 -6.37 -6.32
CA LEU A 157 8.21 -5.47 -5.49
C LEU A 157 7.41 -4.97 -4.29
N TRP A 158 7.90 -5.30 -3.11
CA TRP A 158 7.34 -4.88 -1.82
C TRP A 158 8.05 -3.62 -1.34
N GLY A 159 9.33 -3.71 -1.02
CA GLY A 159 10.08 -2.59 -0.44
C GLY A 159 10.89 -1.83 -1.47
N VAL A 160 11.11 -0.54 -1.20
CA VAL A 160 12.14 0.26 -1.86
C VAL A 160 12.82 1.17 -0.84
N GLU A 161 14.15 1.12 -0.78
CA GLU A 161 14.92 1.94 0.16
C GLU A 161 16.19 2.50 -0.48
N VAL A 162 16.52 3.74 -0.15
CA VAL A 162 17.79 4.34 -0.58
C VAL A 162 18.87 4.08 0.46
N HIS A 163 19.91 3.36 0.06
CA HIS A 163 21.00 3.00 0.96
C HIS A 163 22.36 3.51 0.47
N GLN A 164 23.28 3.78 1.40
CA GLN A 164 24.64 4.16 1.08
C GLN A 164 25.63 3.09 1.54
N ILE A 165 26.42 2.57 0.60
CA ILE A 165 27.49 1.60 0.87
C ILE A 165 28.81 2.24 0.45
N ARG A 166 29.70 2.48 1.43
CA ARG A 166 31.05 3.04 1.20
C ARG A 166 31.03 4.34 0.37
N GLY A 167 30.09 5.24 0.68
CA GLY A 167 29.94 6.53 0.01
C GLY A 167 29.27 6.48 -1.36
N LYS A 168 28.86 5.30 -1.85
CA LYS A 168 28.05 5.15 -3.06
C LYS A 168 26.59 4.89 -2.69
N GLN A 169 25.70 5.66 -3.30
CA GLN A 169 24.26 5.49 -3.17
C GLN A 169 23.79 4.34 -4.06
N TYR A 170 22.88 3.54 -3.53
CA TYR A 170 22.16 2.48 -4.20
C TYR A 170 20.67 2.61 -3.87
N VAL A 171 19.84 2.09 -4.76
CA VAL A 171 18.42 1.86 -4.46
C VAL A 171 18.21 0.37 -4.34
N LEU A 172 17.71 -0.05 -3.19
CA LEU A 172 17.45 -1.43 -2.84
C LEU A 172 15.95 -1.66 -3.04
N ALA A 173 15.57 -2.60 -3.90
CA ALA A 173 14.17 -2.97 -4.08
C ALA A 173 13.98 -4.44 -3.73
N SER A 174 13.15 -4.74 -2.74
CA SER A 174 12.85 -6.10 -2.35
C SER A 174 11.66 -6.63 -3.14
N ASP A 175 11.87 -7.77 -3.76
CA ASP A 175 10.93 -8.54 -4.53
C ASP A 175 10.57 -9.82 -3.76
N ARG A 176 9.29 -10.13 -3.71
CA ARG A 176 8.78 -11.29 -2.97
C ARG A 176 9.06 -12.62 -3.66
N ASP A 177 9.32 -12.59 -4.96
CA ASP A 177 9.56 -13.76 -5.79
C ASP A 177 11.07 -13.97 -5.99
N TYR A 178 11.84 -12.87 -6.14
CA TYR A 178 13.25 -12.93 -6.54
C TYR A 178 14.25 -12.39 -5.51
N GLY A 179 13.81 -11.85 -4.38
CA GLY A 179 14.70 -11.33 -3.34
C GLY A 179 15.12 -9.88 -3.59
N LEU A 180 16.43 -9.57 -3.65
CA LEU A 180 16.90 -8.18 -3.63
C LEU A 180 17.44 -7.71 -4.98
N TYR A 181 16.84 -6.67 -5.55
CA TYR A 181 17.40 -5.89 -6.65
C TYR A 181 18.18 -4.69 -6.13
N ILE A 182 19.31 -4.39 -6.78
CA ILE A 182 20.20 -3.28 -6.42
C ILE A 182 20.45 -2.41 -7.65
N PHE A 183 19.98 -1.17 -7.61
CA PHE A 183 20.14 -0.21 -8.70
C PHE A 183 21.21 0.84 -8.35
N ASP A 184 22.03 1.23 -9.32
CA ASP A 184 22.87 2.43 -9.24
C ASP A 184 22.09 3.59 -9.88
N PRO A 185 21.55 4.55 -9.10
CA PRO A 185 20.66 5.60 -9.63
C PRO A 185 21.34 6.58 -10.61
N ARG A 186 22.61 6.35 -10.95
CA ARG A 186 23.39 7.14 -11.92
C ARG A 186 23.57 6.44 -13.27
N ARG A 187 23.08 5.21 -13.42
CA ARG A 187 23.19 4.38 -14.62
C ARG A 187 21.84 3.78 -14.94
#